data_AF-A0A354ENR9-F1
#
_entry.id   AF-A0A354ENR9-F1
#
_cell.length_a   1.000
_cell.length_b   1.000
_cell.length_c   1.000
_cell.angle_alpha   90.00
_cell.angle_beta   90.00
_cell.angle_gamma   90.00
#
_symmetry.space_group_name_H-M   'P 1'
#
loop_
_entity.id
_entity.type
_entity.pdbx_description
1 polymer ?
#
loop_
_entity_poly.entity_id
_entity_poly.type
_entity_poly.pdbx_seq_one_letter_code
_entity_poly.pdbx_strand_id
1 'polypeptide(L)'
;MKIGEPLPYHKVDFTRGQISDSYPIADVNGISRGIQTYFYVSDLATNPLFPNMVHFNPENGGYNILGADRENAYFRGTFDQGGGWQPWWTGDCRAAGWLLFPSGNAAFTPGAKASPTQNAATCQERINAVASTVEWSHAPQQRYESDKVLDTLKVVHFAPGYASAEFNYFTREYGVTRWEAWRQGTGKTSEVVRLQCPTGPHDLILHGKAFYMADCHDWSVIMPRATPWDPDGRSPIDPRAPTWPVDPLYTGSNRLQHGYLPSHPDVECTASPWTLSRNLRLSWLDAAPWSGNGNCTAVITATSHSGYGSLSQTILPRLGDTKLSFGSLIWTPGATGRAAIELVELDREGREFASSVIRVDLTRRPQMFTGQLQLSGKATSLRYQIVPLTPGVGVAVTGSFVTD
;
A
#
# COMPACT_ATOMS: atom_id res chain seq x y z
N MET A 1 -12.67 -2.94 10.74
CA MET A 1 -13.14 -1.58 10.39
C MET A 1 -14.35 -1.71 9.47
N LYS A 2 -15.34 -0.83 9.59
CA LYS A 2 -16.16 -0.38 8.44
C LYS A 2 -16.51 1.09 8.66
N ILE A 3 -15.63 1.93 8.10
CA ILE A 3 -15.81 3.30 7.64
C ILE A 3 -14.97 3.34 6.35
N GLY A 4 -15.60 3.57 5.19
CA GLY A 4 -14.97 4.03 3.93
C GLY A 4 -13.94 3.14 3.18
N GLU A 5 -14.12 1.83 3.05
CA GLU A 5 -13.19 0.98 2.24
C GLU A 5 -13.29 1.25 0.72
N PRO A 6 -12.22 1.06 -0.12
CA PRO A 6 -10.92 0.44 0.14
C PRO A 6 -9.71 1.33 -0.22
N LEU A 7 -8.75 1.35 0.68
CA LEU A 7 -7.36 1.64 0.37
C LEU A 7 -6.78 0.57 -0.58
N PRO A 8 -5.72 0.87 -1.35
CA PRO A 8 -4.95 2.12 -1.37
C PRO A 8 -5.24 3.05 -2.55
N TYR A 9 -5.27 4.35 -2.25
CA TYR A 9 -5.11 5.42 -3.24
C TYR A 9 -3.65 5.81 -3.33
N HIS A 10 -3.11 5.91 -4.55
CA HIS A 10 -1.83 6.57 -4.79
C HIS A 10 -2.04 8.08 -4.84
N LYS A 11 -1.53 8.76 -3.82
CA LYS A 11 -1.64 10.20 -3.71
C LYS A 11 -0.30 10.80 -4.11
N VAL A 12 -0.33 11.80 -4.96
CA VAL A 12 0.86 12.55 -5.30
C VAL A 12 0.73 13.94 -4.72
N ASP A 13 1.83 14.47 -4.22
CA ASP A 13 1.91 15.85 -3.80
C ASP A 13 1.53 16.77 -4.98
N PHE A 14 0.91 17.91 -4.72
CA PHE A 14 0.44 18.87 -5.70
C PHE A 14 1.52 19.27 -6.72
N THR A 15 2.75 19.46 -6.24
CA THR A 15 3.92 19.76 -7.10
C THR A 15 4.58 18.53 -7.71
N ARG A 16 4.06 17.34 -7.42
CA ARG A 16 4.62 16.05 -7.80
C ARG A 16 6.04 15.88 -7.29
N GLY A 17 6.31 16.34 -6.05
CA GLY A 17 7.59 16.17 -5.35
C GLY A 17 7.63 14.95 -4.42
N GLN A 18 6.46 14.38 -4.09
CA GLN A 18 6.37 13.23 -3.20
C GLN A 18 5.13 12.39 -3.52
N ILE A 19 5.21 11.08 -3.33
CA ILE A 19 4.05 10.17 -3.38
C ILE A 19 3.74 9.73 -1.95
N SER A 20 2.47 9.71 -1.58
CA SER A 20 2.00 9.12 -0.34
C SER A 20 0.93 8.07 -0.62
N ASP A 21 1.09 6.89 -0.05
CA ASP A 21 0.06 5.87 -0.06
C ASP A 21 -0.54 5.72 1.33
N SER A 22 -1.72 5.12 1.39
CA SER A 22 -2.28 4.66 2.67
C SER A 22 -2.96 3.32 2.46
N TYR A 23 -2.71 2.35 3.32
CA TYR A 23 -3.28 0.99 3.22
C TYR A 23 -3.38 0.30 4.58
N PRO A 24 -4.35 -0.63 4.76
CA PRO A 24 -4.44 -1.38 5.99
C PRO A 24 -3.39 -2.50 6.00
N ILE A 25 -2.87 -2.81 7.19
CA ILE A 25 -2.14 -4.05 7.44
C ILE A 25 -2.77 -4.77 8.63
N ALA A 26 -2.51 -6.06 8.79
CA ALA A 26 -2.73 -6.76 10.05
C ALA A 26 -1.42 -6.83 10.84
N ASP A 27 -1.45 -6.55 12.13
CA ASP A 27 -0.29 -6.82 12.99
C ASP A 27 -0.19 -8.31 13.35
N VAL A 28 0.87 -8.69 14.07
CA VAL A 28 1.14 -10.08 14.48
C VAL A 28 0.02 -10.74 15.31
N ASN A 29 -0.90 -9.94 15.86
CA ASN A 29 -2.05 -10.42 16.63
C ASN A 29 -3.36 -10.34 15.82
N GLY A 30 -3.28 -10.11 14.50
CA GLY A 30 -4.43 -9.98 13.62
C GLY A 30 -5.20 -8.66 13.77
N ILE A 31 -4.66 -7.68 14.49
CA ILE A 31 -5.33 -6.39 14.67
C ILE A 31 -5.01 -5.48 13.49
N SER A 32 -6.05 -4.98 12.83
CA SER A 32 -5.89 -4.05 11.71
C SER A 32 -5.22 -2.75 12.14
N ARG A 33 -4.28 -2.28 11.33
CA ARG A 33 -3.55 -1.00 11.42
C ARG A 33 -3.67 -0.29 10.08
N GLY A 34 -3.46 1.02 10.07
CA GLY A 34 -3.19 1.75 8.84
C GLY A 34 -1.69 1.93 8.67
N ILE A 35 -1.21 1.94 7.44
CA ILE A 35 0.09 2.50 7.08
C ILE A 35 -0.17 3.72 6.22
N GLN A 36 0.59 4.78 6.45
CA GLN A 36 0.80 5.85 5.49
C GLN A 36 2.26 5.80 5.06
N THR A 37 2.54 5.78 3.77
CA THR A 37 3.90 5.93 3.25
C THR A 37 4.10 7.32 2.66
N TYR A 38 5.36 7.73 2.50
CA TYR A 38 5.74 8.93 1.76
C TYR A 38 7.12 8.76 1.12
N PHE A 39 7.24 9.01 -0.18
CA PHE A 39 8.47 8.83 -0.95
C PHE A 39 8.76 10.04 -1.82
N TYR A 40 9.98 10.56 -1.75
CA TYR A 40 10.41 11.65 -2.63
C TYR A 40 10.64 11.13 -4.04
N VAL A 41 10.09 11.84 -5.02
CA VAL A 41 10.16 11.51 -6.44
C VAL A 41 11.33 12.23 -7.11
N SER A 42 12.56 11.92 -6.72
CA SER A 42 13.73 12.50 -7.40
C SER A 42 13.85 12.11 -8.89
N ASP A 43 13.04 11.14 -9.35
CA ASP A 43 13.24 10.43 -10.63
C ASP A 43 11.97 10.31 -11.51
N LEU A 44 10.90 11.06 -11.23
CA LEU A 44 9.64 11.00 -12.01
C LEU A 44 9.83 11.33 -13.50
N ALA A 45 10.85 12.14 -13.84
CA ALA A 45 11.15 12.56 -15.21
C ALA A 45 11.97 11.54 -16.01
N THR A 46 12.70 10.66 -15.33
CA THR A 46 13.69 9.72 -15.86
C THR A 46 13.21 8.27 -15.76
N ASN A 47 12.28 7.98 -14.84
CA ASN A 47 11.65 6.68 -14.68
C ASN A 47 10.12 6.79 -14.72
N PRO A 48 9.48 6.59 -15.90
CA PRO A 48 8.02 6.67 -16.05
C PRO A 48 7.25 5.58 -15.30
N LEU A 49 7.95 4.60 -14.69
CA LEU A 49 7.38 3.52 -13.91
C LEU A 49 7.35 3.80 -12.40
N PHE A 50 8.00 4.88 -11.94
CA PHE A 50 8.05 5.30 -10.54
C PHE A 50 6.69 5.40 -9.82
N PRO A 51 5.62 5.95 -10.42
CA PRO A 51 4.31 6.03 -9.77
C PRO A 51 3.55 4.68 -9.65
N ASN A 52 4.11 3.57 -10.16
CA ASN A 52 3.48 2.24 -10.13
C ASN A 52 4.12 1.28 -9.10
N MET A 53 5.01 1.79 -8.26
CA MET A 53 5.80 0.97 -7.36
C MET A 53 5.35 1.19 -5.91
N VAL A 54 4.83 0.14 -5.26
CA VAL A 54 4.58 0.13 -3.82
C VAL A 54 5.92 0.01 -3.13
N HIS A 55 6.48 1.12 -2.66
CA HIS A 55 7.81 1.13 -2.09
C HIS A 55 7.76 0.98 -0.57
N PHE A 56 8.61 0.10 -0.04
CA PHE A 56 9.29 0.30 1.24
C PHE A 56 10.75 0.57 0.88
N ASN A 57 11.05 1.78 0.39
CA ASN A 57 12.43 2.20 0.16
C ASN A 57 12.85 3.20 1.25
N PRO A 58 13.44 2.73 2.38
CA PRO A 58 13.87 3.59 3.47
C PRO A 58 14.96 4.60 3.06
N GLU A 59 15.63 4.41 1.93
CA GLU A 59 16.64 5.36 1.43
C GLU A 59 16.02 6.62 0.82
N ASN A 60 14.78 6.53 0.30
CA ASN A 60 14.12 7.59 -0.47
C ASN A 60 12.77 8.03 0.12
N GLY A 61 12.43 7.59 1.33
CA GLY A 61 11.18 7.94 1.97
C GLY A 61 10.98 7.33 3.36
N GLY A 62 9.73 7.35 3.81
CA GLY A 62 9.34 6.97 5.16
C GLY A 62 7.91 6.45 5.26
N TYR A 63 7.51 6.10 6.47
CA TYR A 63 6.16 5.61 6.74
C TYR A 63 5.71 5.88 8.17
N ASN A 64 4.40 6.09 8.34
CA ASN A 64 3.72 6.09 9.62
C ASN A 64 2.87 4.84 9.78
N ILE A 65 2.92 4.21 10.95
CA ILE A 65 1.99 3.15 11.34
C ILE A 65 0.89 3.78 12.18
N LEU A 66 -0.32 3.81 11.66
CA LEU A 66 -1.51 4.30 12.33
C LEU A 66 -2.20 3.17 13.10
N GLY A 67 -2.69 3.47 14.29
CA GLY A 67 -3.64 2.62 14.96
C GLY A 67 -4.62 3.42 15.79
N ALA A 68 -5.61 2.72 16.32
CA ALA A 68 -6.59 3.29 17.23
C ALA A 68 -6.91 2.30 18.34
N ASP A 69 -7.25 2.84 19.50
CA ASP A 69 -7.92 2.12 20.58
C ASP A 69 -9.34 2.69 20.78
N ARG A 70 -9.99 2.31 21.89
CA ARG A 70 -11.34 2.78 22.20
C ARG A 70 -11.42 4.28 22.43
N GLU A 71 -10.32 4.92 22.80
CA GLU A 71 -10.28 6.31 23.23
C GLU A 71 -9.64 7.23 22.20
N ASN A 72 -8.58 6.79 21.50
CA ASN A 72 -7.78 7.65 20.64
C ASN A 72 -7.23 6.92 19.40
N ALA A 73 -7.01 7.69 18.34
CA ALA A 73 -6.12 7.37 17.24
C ALA A 73 -4.70 7.88 17.52
N TYR A 74 -3.69 7.20 16.99
CA TYR A 74 -2.28 7.55 17.18
C TYR A 74 -1.41 7.04 16.01
N PHE A 75 -0.22 7.61 15.86
CA PHE A 75 0.88 6.95 15.16
C PHE A 75 1.63 6.04 16.14
N ARG A 76 1.60 4.72 15.92
CA ARG A 76 2.32 3.71 16.72
C ARG A 76 3.83 3.79 16.54
N GLY A 77 4.26 4.22 15.37
CA GLY A 77 5.66 4.45 15.05
C GLY A 77 5.77 5.13 13.70
N THR A 78 6.84 5.90 13.51
CA THR A 78 7.21 6.52 12.24
C THR A 78 8.57 6.02 11.80
N PHE A 79 8.84 6.02 10.51
CA PHE A 79 10.19 5.93 9.97
C PHE A 79 10.42 7.16 9.11
N ASP A 80 11.43 7.96 9.45
CA ASP A 80 11.81 9.16 8.71
C ASP A 80 13.20 9.01 8.10
N GLN A 81 13.40 9.56 6.90
CA GLN A 81 14.71 9.60 6.25
C GLN A 81 15.67 10.43 7.13
N GLY A 82 16.79 9.82 7.55
CA GLY A 82 17.77 10.41 8.48
C GLY A 82 17.37 10.35 9.97
N GLY A 83 16.08 10.25 10.30
CA GLY A 83 15.56 10.04 11.65
C GLY A 83 15.48 8.56 12.07
N GLY A 84 15.47 7.65 11.08
CA GLY A 84 15.33 6.21 11.28
C GLY A 84 13.91 5.81 11.67
N TRP A 85 13.74 4.52 12.02
CA TRP A 85 12.56 4.04 12.75
C TRP A 85 12.39 4.88 14.02
N GLN A 86 11.17 5.09 14.52
CA GLN A 86 10.83 5.83 15.74
C GLN A 86 9.55 5.27 16.40
N PRO A 87 9.65 4.26 17.29
CA PRO A 87 8.52 3.76 18.06
C PRO A 87 8.34 4.57 19.36
N TRP A 88 7.09 4.70 19.80
CA TRP A 88 6.78 5.20 21.13
C TRP A 88 6.47 4.03 22.04
N TRP A 89 7.06 4.01 23.24
CA TRP A 89 6.91 2.93 24.22
C TRP A 89 6.39 3.46 25.56
N THR A 90 5.47 2.74 26.18
CA THR A 90 5.10 2.94 27.58
C THR A 90 6.18 2.40 28.52
N GLY A 91 6.13 2.77 29.81
CA GLY A 91 7.11 2.34 30.83
C GLY A 91 7.24 0.82 31.02
N ASP A 92 6.23 0.04 30.60
CA ASP A 92 6.22 -1.42 30.58
C ASP A 92 6.62 -2.02 29.21
N CYS A 93 7.27 -1.23 28.35
CA CYS A 93 7.75 -1.62 27.03
C CYS A 93 6.66 -2.16 26.08
N ARG A 94 5.46 -1.59 26.17
CA ARG A 94 4.40 -1.80 25.18
C ARG A 94 4.37 -0.63 24.22
N ALA A 95 4.10 -0.91 22.94
CA ALA A 95 4.00 0.15 21.95
C ALA A 95 2.88 1.10 22.40
N ALA A 96 3.22 2.37 22.58
CA ALA A 96 2.32 3.49 22.75
C ALA A 96 2.05 4.09 21.37
N GLY A 97 1.65 5.36 21.32
CA GLY A 97 1.62 6.06 20.05
C GLY A 97 1.60 7.56 20.24
N TRP A 98 2.08 8.25 19.22
CA TRP A 98 1.96 9.68 19.09
C TRP A 98 0.50 10.04 18.82
N LEU A 99 -0.17 10.65 19.80
CA LEU A 99 -1.62 10.82 19.81
C LEU A 99 -2.08 11.71 18.64
N LEU A 100 -3.17 11.36 17.99
CA LEU A 100 -3.78 12.13 16.89
C LEU A 100 -5.03 12.87 17.35
N PHE A 101 -6.10 12.14 17.59
CA PHE A 101 -7.41 12.66 18.00
C PHE A 101 -8.21 11.56 18.72
N PRO A 102 -9.26 11.92 19.48
CA PRO A 102 -10.14 10.95 20.12
C PRO A 102 -10.86 10.05 19.12
N SER A 103 -11.10 8.79 19.48
CA SER A 103 -11.91 7.87 18.69
C SER A 103 -13.39 8.28 18.72
N GLY A 104 -14.10 8.08 17.60
CA GLY A 104 -15.54 8.34 17.49
C GLY A 104 -15.90 9.83 17.37
N ASN A 105 -17.10 10.20 17.81
CA ASN A 105 -17.67 11.53 17.56
C ASN A 105 -16.91 12.67 18.26
N ALA A 106 -16.14 12.36 19.31
CA ALA A 106 -15.32 13.33 20.01
C ALA A 106 -14.22 13.93 19.11
N ALA A 107 -13.81 13.23 18.05
CA ALA A 107 -12.88 13.76 17.04
C ALA A 107 -13.38 15.06 16.39
N PHE A 108 -14.69 15.22 16.26
CA PHE A 108 -15.29 16.35 15.54
C PHE A 108 -15.48 17.60 16.42
N THR A 109 -15.16 17.51 17.70
CA THR A 109 -15.14 18.65 18.62
C THR A 109 -13.69 19.09 18.82
N PRO A 110 -13.34 20.37 18.60
CA PRO A 110 -11.98 20.83 18.82
C PRO A 110 -11.51 20.55 20.24
N GLY A 111 -10.25 20.15 20.37
CA GLY A 111 -9.69 19.81 21.66
C GLY A 111 -8.17 19.72 21.64
N ALA A 112 -7.60 19.54 22.83
CA ALA A 112 -6.18 19.39 23.03
C ALA A 112 -5.90 18.33 24.09
N LYS A 113 -4.79 17.62 23.95
CA LYS A 113 -4.33 16.62 24.92
C LYS A 113 -2.80 16.58 24.92
N ALA A 114 -2.22 16.18 26.05
CA ALA A 114 -0.81 15.84 26.08
C ALA A 114 -0.57 14.61 25.20
N SER A 115 0.31 14.75 24.21
CA SER A 115 0.79 13.59 23.45
C SER A 115 1.87 12.89 24.28
N PRO A 116 1.97 11.55 24.26
CA PRO A 116 3.03 10.86 24.98
C PRO A 116 4.41 11.37 24.55
N THR A 117 5.12 12.00 25.49
CA THR A 117 6.51 12.48 25.34
C THR A 117 7.52 11.54 25.98
N GLN A 118 7.03 10.56 26.74
CA GLN A 118 7.87 9.71 27.56
C GLN A 118 8.44 8.57 26.73
N ASN A 119 9.74 8.65 26.51
CA ASN A 119 10.54 7.52 26.05
C ASN A 119 10.84 6.63 27.26
N ALA A 120 10.37 5.39 27.23
CA ALA A 120 10.75 4.42 28.26
C ALA A 120 12.22 4.01 28.03
N ALA A 121 13.14 4.67 28.73
CA ALA A 121 14.59 4.49 28.58
C ALA A 121 15.09 3.05 28.82
N THR A 122 14.26 2.22 29.45
CA THR A 122 14.47 0.80 29.73
C THR A 122 14.10 -0.13 28.56
N CYS A 123 13.47 0.37 27.51
CA CYS A 123 13.04 -0.44 26.37
C CYS A 123 14.10 -0.48 25.26
N GLN A 124 14.19 -1.63 24.58
CA GLN A 124 15.09 -1.85 23.45
C GLN A 124 14.65 -0.98 22.26
N GLU A 125 15.60 -0.43 21.50
CA GLU A 125 15.38 0.56 20.41
C GLU A 125 14.87 1.93 20.94
N ARG A 126 15.82 2.85 21.16
CA ARG A 126 15.58 4.20 21.71
C ARG A 126 15.43 5.22 20.61
N ILE A 127 14.34 6.02 20.58
CA ILE A 127 14.17 7.01 19.51
C ILE A 127 13.59 8.35 20.01
N ASN A 128 13.84 9.42 19.24
CA ASN A 128 14.09 10.82 19.63
C ASN A 128 12.98 11.82 19.21
N ALA A 129 11.70 11.47 19.29
CA ALA A 129 10.60 12.36 18.89
C ALA A 129 9.72 12.78 20.07
N VAL A 130 9.58 14.09 20.29
CA VAL A 130 8.84 14.66 21.44
C VAL A 130 7.83 15.68 20.92
N ALA A 131 6.54 15.33 20.86
CA ALA A 131 5.49 16.35 20.89
C ALA A 131 4.85 16.39 22.27
N SER A 132 4.82 17.57 22.87
CA SER A 132 4.25 17.80 24.20
C SER A 132 2.74 17.92 24.18
N THR A 133 2.19 18.48 23.11
CA THR A 133 0.77 18.78 23.00
C THR A 133 0.31 18.40 21.61
N VAL A 134 -0.85 17.77 21.54
CA VAL A 134 -1.59 17.61 20.30
C VAL A 134 -2.93 18.33 20.41
N GLU A 135 -3.27 19.05 19.36
CA GLU A 135 -4.56 19.71 19.19
C GLU A 135 -5.24 19.14 17.97
N TRP A 136 -6.56 19.02 18.01
CA TRP A 136 -7.34 18.62 16.85
C TRP A 136 -8.54 19.52 16.67
N SER A 137 -8.98 19.64 15.43
CA SER A 137 -10.20 20.36 15.08
C SER A 137 -10.82 19.77 13.82
N HIS A 138 -12.13 19.94 13.68
CA HIS A 138 -12.84 19.59 12.46
C HIS A 138 -13.01 20.84 11.60
N ALA A 139 -12.48 20.77 10.39
CA ALA A 139 -12.60 21.77 9.34
C ALA A 139 -13.52 21.20 8.25
N PRO A 140 -14.85 21.41 8.36
CA PRO A 140 -15.75 21.04 7.28
C PRO A 140 -15.45 21.92 6.07
N GLN A 141 -15.53 21.35 4.87
CA GLN A 141 -15.27 22.07 3.61
C GLN A 141 -13.84 22.64 3.47
N GLN A 142 -12.83 21.95 4.00
CA GLN A 142 -11.43 22.32 3.76
C GLN A 142 -11.12 22.21 2.26
N ARG A 143 -10.68 23.33 1.66
CA ARG A 143 -10.18 23.37 0.29
C ARG A 143 -8.70 23.00 0.27
N TYR A 144 -8.32 22.15 -0.67
CA TYR A 144 -6.94 21.72 -0.91
C TYR A 144 -6.37 22.33 -2.20
N GLU A 145 -5.06 22.21 -2.43
CA GLU A 145 -4.40 22.77 -3.63
C GLU A 145 -4.96 22.18 -4.95
N SER A 146 -5.50 20.96 -4.90
CA SER A 146 -6.17 20.31 -6.04
C SER A 146 -7.60 20.82 -6.33
N ASP A 147 -8.03 21.90 -5.67
CA ASP A 147 -9.39 22.45 -5.65
C ASP A 147 -10.47 21.56 -5.02
N LYS A 148 -10.10 20.35 -4.58
CA LYS A 148 -11.01 19.49 -3.82
C LYS A 148 -11.40 20.15 -2.52
N VAL A 149 -12.66 19.91 -2.15
CA VAL A 149 -13.25 20.35 -0.90
C VAL A 149 -13.66 19.11 -0.14
N LEU A 150 -13.04 18.87 1.02
CA LEU A 150 -13.24 17.66 1.81
C LEU A 150 -13.49 18.03 3.28
N ASP A 151 -14.22 17.19 3.98
CA ASP A 151 -14.35 17.30 5.43
C ASP A 151 -13.09 16.74 6.07
N THR A 152 -12.45 17.56 6.89
CA THR A 152 -11.08 17.29 7.34
C THR A 152 -10.95 17.40 8.84
N LEU A 153 -10.33 16.38 9.44
CA LEU A 153 -9.76 16.49 10.78
C LEU A 153 -8.34 17.04 10.67
N LYS A 154 -8.12 18.24 11.19
CA LYS A 154 -6.80 18.83 11.32
C LYS A 154 -6.24 18.45 12.68
N VAL A 155 -5.03 17.92 12.69
CA VAL A 155 -4.28 17.53 13.89
C VAL A 155 -2.99 18.33 13.90
N VAL A 156 -2.67 18.94 15.02
CA VAL A 156 -1.47 19.75 15.20
C VAL A 156 -0.67 19.20 16.35
N HIS A 157 0.53 18.73 16.08
CA HIS A 157 1.48 18.32 17.10
C HIS A 157 2.49 19.42 17.37
N PHE A 158 2.56 19.87 18.61
CA PHE A 158 3.53 20.86 19.05
C PHE A 158 4.70 20.21 19.78
N ALA A 159 5.91 20.58 19.39
CA ALA A 159 7.10 20.30 20.18
C ALA A 159 7.08 21.07 21.51
N PRO A 160 7.84 20.63 22.53
CA PRO A 160 7.96 21.32 23.82
C PRO A 160 8.17 22.83 23.68
N GLY A 161 7.40 23.61 24.46
CA GLY A 161 7.47 25.07 24.43
C GLY A 161 6.98 25.72 23.13
N TYR A 162 6.29 24.95 22.28
CA TYR A 162 5.84 25.38 20.95
C TYR A 162 7.01 25.77 20.03
N ALA A 163 8.12 25.03 20.08
CA ALA A 163 9.32 25.31 19.27
C ALA A 163 9.13 24.99 17.78
N SER A 164 8.29 24.02 17.46
CA SER A 164 7.86 23.64 16.11
C SER A 164 6.48 23.03 16.18
N ALA A 165 5.82 22.94 15.03
CA ALA A 165 4.55 22.25 14.91
C ALA A 165 4.48 21.42 13.63
N GLU A 166 3.82 20.26 13.69
CA GLU A 166 3.48 19.45 12.52
C GLU A 166 1.98 19.36 12.38
N PHE A 167 1.47 19.73 11.22
CA PHE A 167 0.04 19.72 10.94
C PHE A 167 -0.26 18.54 10.04
N ASN A 168 -1.11 17.64 10.51
CA ASN A 168 -1.59 16.48 9.76
C ASN A 168 -3.07 16.65 9.47
N TYR A 169 -3.45 16.55 8.19
CA TYR A 169 -4.84 16.69 7.76
C TYR A 169 -5.36 15.33 7.33
N PHE A 170 -6.39 14.85 8.01
CA PHE A 170 -7.02 13.56 7.76
C PHE A 170 -8.38 13.75 7.11
N THR A 171 -8.60 13.07 5.99
CA THR A 171 -9.92 12.97 5.36
C THR A 171 -10.41 11.54 5.46
N ARG A 172 -11.73 11.38 5.44
CA ARG A 172 -12.34 10.05 5.41
C ARG A 172 -11.99 9.31 4.12
N GLU A 173 -11.89 10.05 3.02
CA GLU A 173 -11.69 9.53 1.67
C GLU A 173 -10.25 9.05 1.44
N TYR A 174 -9.25 9.79 1.93
CA TYR A 174 -7.85 9.57 1.55
C TYR A 174 -6.89 9.36 2.73
N GLY A 175 -7.40 9.30 3.96
CA GLY A 175 -6.57 9.24 5.16
C GLY A 175 -5.75 10.52 5.30
N VAL A 176 -4.44 10.41 5.56
CA VAL A 176 -3.56 11.58 5.63
C VAL A 176 -3.47 12.22 4.24
N THR A 177 -4.00 13.42 4.10
CA THR A 177 -4.19 14.10 2.80
C THR A 177 -3.29 15.31 2.64
N ARG A 178 -2.80 15.88 3.74
CA ARG A 178 -1.83 16.97 3.73
C ARG A 178 -0.99 16.93 4.99
N TRP A 179 0.27 17.31 4.87
CA TRP A 179 1.20 17.47 5.97
C TRP A 179 1.94 18.81 5.84
N GLU A 180 2.17 19.48 6.96
CA GLU A 180 2.91 20.75 7.01
C GLU A 180 3.88 20.74 8.19
N ALA A 181 5.10 21.21 7.97
CA ALA A 181 6.05 21.49 9.03
C ALA A 181 6.14 22.99 9.29
N TRP A 182 6.08 23.38 10.55
CA TRP A 182 6.11 24.77 10.99
C TRP A 182 7.22 24.99 12.02
N ARG A 183 7.94 26.11 11.88
CA ARG A 183 9.03 26.49 12.79
C ARG A 183 8.70 27.80 13.48
N GLN A 184 8.95 27.85 14.78
CA GLN A 184 8.76 29.06 15.57
C GLN A 184 9.83 30.11 15.18
N GLY A 185 9.43 31.34 14.93
CA GLY A 185 10.32 32.47 14.66
C GLY A 185 9.84 33.38 13.53
N THR A 186 10.68 34.36 13.18
CA THR A 186 10.43 35.34 12.10
C THR A 186 11.13 34.94 10.80
N GLY A 187 11.39 33.64 10.61
CA GLY A 187 11.93 33.12 9.37
C GLY A 187 10.97 33.36 8.21
N LYS A 188 11.45 33.14 6.98
CA LYS A 188 10.62 33.25 5.78
C LYS A 188 10.42 31.86 5.18
N THR A 189 9.17 31.51 4.94
CA THR A 189 8.79 30.39 4.08
C THR A 189 9.47 30.56 2.73
N SER A 190 10.24 29.56 2.31
CA SER A 190 10.97 29.58 1.05
C SER A 190 10.00 29.64 -0.13
N GLU A 191 10.49 30.13 -1.28
CA GLU A 191 9.68 30.16 -2.50
C GLU A 191 9.28 28.75 -2.95
N VAL A 192 10.17 27.77 -2.78
CA VAL A 192 9.86 26.36 -3.08
C VAL A 192 8.66 25.86 -2.27
N VAL A 193 8.63 26.14 -0.97
CA VAL A 193 7.51 25.72 -0.10
C VAL A 193 6.22 26.47 -0.43
N ARG A 194 6.33 27.75 -0.80
CA ARG A 194 5.18 28.54 -1.30
C ARG A 194 4.62 27.96 -2.61
N LEU A 195 5.45 27.39 -3.47
CA LEU A 195 5.01 26.72 -4.69
C LEU A 195 4.41 25.34 -4.41
N GLN A 196 4.86 24.65 -3.36
CA GLN A 196 4.29 23.37 -2.92
C GLN A 196 2.86 23.50 -2.41
N CYS A 197 2.61 24.53 -1.61
CA CYS A 197 1.30 24.82 -1.07
C CYS A 197 0.97 26.31 -1.25
N PRO A 198 0.52 26.72 -2.46
CA PRO A 198 0.27 28.12 -2.76
C PRO A 198 -0.94 28.70 -2.04
N THR A 199 -1.89 27.87 -1.60
CA THR A 199 -3.06 28.35 -0.86
C THR A 199 -2.84 28.34 0.66
N GLY A 200 -3.50 29.30 1.32
CA GLY A 200 -3.47 29.44 2.77
C GLY A 200 -2.33 30.32 3.29
N PRO A 201 -2.23 30.45 4.63
CA PRO A 201 -1.20 31.25 5.26
C PRO A 201 0.15 30.53 5.22
N HIS A 202 1.23 31.27 4.96
CA HIS A 202 2.62 30.78 5.08
C HIS A 202 3.28 31.22 6.39
N ASP A 203 2.59 32.08 7.15
CA ASP A 203 2.96 32.60 8.44
C ASP A 203 1.72 32.65 9.34
N LEU A 204 1.91 32.31 10.62
CA LEU A 204 0.83 32.22 11.59
C LEU A 204 1.30 32.67 12.97
N ILE A 205 0.33 33.12 13.79
CA ILE A 205 0.53 33.24 15.23
C ILE A 205 -0.15 32.05 15.90
N LEU A 206 0.65 31.16 16.50
CA LEU A 206 0.17 30.02 17.27
C LEU A 206 0.64 30.19 18.71
N HIS A 207 -0.28 30.09 19.67
CA HIS A 207 0.04 30.28 21.10
C HIS A 207 0.84 31.56 21.39
N GLY A 208 0.50 32.66 20.71
CA GLY A 208 1.16 33.97 20.87
C GLY A 208 2.57 34.06 20.28
N LYS A 209 3.03 33.04 19.54
CA LYS A 209 4.35 32.99 18.92
C LYS A 209 4.20 33.03 17.40
N ALA A 210 5.12 33.72 16.73
CA ALA A 210 5.20 33.70 15.28
C ALA A 210 5.75 32.36 14.78
N PHE A 211 5.16 31.84 13.72
CA PHE A 211 5.59 30.66 13.00
C PHE A 211 5.64 30.94 11.50
N TYR A 212 6.57 30.27 10.83
CA TYR A 212 6.62 30.20 9.37
C TYR A 212 6.60 28.74 8.92
N MET A 213 6.03 28.49 7.75
CA MET A 213 5.99 27.17 7.13
C MET A 213 7.39 26.80 6.63
N ALA A 214 7.89 25.66 7.09
CA ALA A 214 9.21 25.14 6.72
C ALA A 214 9.13 24.07 5.63
N ASP A 215 8.02 23.35 5.55
CA ASP A 215 7.75 22.36 4.51
C ASP A 215 6.25 22.14 4.37
N CYS A 216 5.81 21.70 3.19
CA CYS A 216 4.41 21.39 2.94
C CYS A 216 4.24 20.38 1.82
N HIS A 217 3.39 19.40 2.07
CA HIS A 217 2.99 18.39 1.09
C HIS A 217 1.47 18.27 1.06
N ASP A 218 0.88 18.52 -0.10
CA ASP A 218 -0.56 18.38 -0.33
C ASP A 218 -0.82 17.19 -1.24
N TRP A 219 -1.16 16.06 -0.62
CA TRP A 219 -1.50 14.81 -1.30
C TRP A 219 -2.98 14.72 -1.70
N SER A 220 -3.70 15.84 -1.84
CA SER A 220 -5.09 15.83 -2.33
C SER A 220 -5.18 15.53 -3.82
N VAL A 221 -4.08 15.71 -4.56
CA VAL A 221 -3.97 15.21 -5.93
C VAL A 221 -3.86 13.71 -5.86
N ILE A 222 -5.01 13.07 -5.99
CA ILE A 222 -5.06 11.66 -6.32
C ILE A 222 -4.61 11.59 -7.76
N MET A 223 -3.54 10.84 -8.02
CA MET A 223 -3.17 10.52 -9.40
C MET A 223 -4.43 9.96 -10.05
N PRO A 224 -5.03 10.66 -11.03
CA PRO A 224 -6.34 10.25 -11.52
C PRO A 224 -6.08 8.91 -12.20
N ARG A 225 -6.59 7.81 -11.56
CA ARG A 225 -6.49 6.37 -11.91
C ARG A 225 -5.79 5.42 -10.93
N ALA A 226 -5.71 5.75 -9.66
CA ALA A 226 -5.86 4.71 -8.63
C ALA A 226 -7.34 4.66 -8.23
N THR A 227 -8.24 4.22 -9.13
CA THR A 227 -9.57 3.79 -8.68
C THR A 227 -9.34 2.51 -7.87
N PRO A 228 -9.86 2.40 -6.64
CA PRO A 228 -9.84 1.14 -5.90
C PRO A 228 -10.57 0.13 -6.76
N TRP A 229 -9.89 -0.92 -7.21
CA TRP A 229 -10.50 -2.02 -7.97
C TRP A 229 -11.49 -1.53 -9.06
N ASP A 230 -11.00 -1.07 -10.21
CA ASP A 230 -11.85 -0.98 -11.39
C ASP A 230 -11.93 -2.38 -12.02
N PRO A 231 -13.09 -3.06 -12.02
CA PRO A 231 -13.21 -4.45 -12.47
C PRO A 231 -12.89 -4.65 -13.95
N ASP A 232 -12.53 -3.62 -14.71
CA ASP A 232 -12.20 -3.69 -16.15
C ASP A 232 -10.82 -3.08 -16.53
N GLY A 233 -10.03 -2.63 -15.54
CA GLY A 233 -8.70 -2.04 -15.69
C GLY A 233 -8.68 -0.69 -16.45
N ARG A 234 -9.83 -0.04 -16.66
CA ARG A 234 -9.92 1.15 -17.51
C ARG A 234 -9.60 2.44 -16.79
N SER A 235 -8.38 2.88 -17.01
CA SER A 235 -8.02 4.27 -17.15
C SER A 235 -9.20 5.20 -17.69
N PRO A 236 -9.69 6.26 -16.96
CA PRO A 236 -10.38 7.55 -17.38
C PRO A 236 -9.72 8.73 -18.24
N ILE A 237 -8.55 9.34 -17.95
CA ILE A 237 -7.65 10.16 -18.83
C ILE A 237 -7.28 9.64 -20.27
N ASP A 238 -6.25 8.78 -20.49
CA ASP A 238 -5.98 8.02 -21.74
C ASP A 238 -6.45 6.55 -21.70
N PRO A 239 -7.47 6.13 -22.47
CA PRO A 239 -7.98 4.75 -22.47
C PRO A 239 -6.96 3.71 -22.99
N ARG A 240 -5.81 4.11 -23.54
CA ARG A 240 -4.75 3.23 -24.00
C ARG A 240 -3.68 2.93 -22.92
N ALA A 241 -3.67 3.68 -21.83
CA ALA A 241 -2.70 3.51 -20.74
C ALA A 241 -3.10 2.35 -19.80
N PRO A 242 -2.23 1.35 -19.58
CA PRO A 242 -2.46 0.29 -18.59
C PRO A 242 -2.44 0.88 -17.16
N THR A 243 -3.27 0.31 -16.27
CA THR A 243 -3.26 0.60 -14.83
C THR A 243 -2.87 -0.67 -14.09
N TRP A 244 -2.10 -0.55 -13.00
CA TRP A 244 -1.56 -1.67 -12.24
C TRP A 244 -2.18 -1.69 -10.84
N PRO A 245 -2.78 -2.81 -10.40
CA PRO A 245 -3.35 -2.88 -9.06
C PRO A 245 -2.26 -2.90 -8.00
N VAL A 246 -2.57 -2.34 -6.83
CA VAL A 246 -1.72 -2.44 -5.65
C VAL A 246 -1.69 -3.86 -5.14
N ASP A 247 -0.47 -4.27 -4.81
CA ASP A 247 -0.13 -5.65 -4.68
C ASP A 247 -0.30 -6.19 -3.24
N PRO A 248 -1.18 -7.18 -2.99
CA PRO A 248 -1.21 -7.90 -1.71
C PRO A 248 0.06 -8.74 -1.45
N LEU A 249 0.98 -8.83 -2.41
CA LEU A 249 2.18 -9.70 -2.37
C LEU A 249 3.32 -9.21 -1.47
N TYR A 250 3.22 -8.07 -0.79
CA TYR A 250 4.23 -7.58 0.16
C TYR A 250 4.05 -8.08 1.61
N THR A 251 3.26 -9.13 1.79
CA THR A 251 3.11 -9.76 3.10
C THR A 251 4.06 -10.96 3.19
N GLY A 252 4.85 -11.03 4.27
CA GLY A 252 5.67 -12.22 4.58
C GLY A 252 4.85 -13.49 4.85
N SER A 253 3.51 -13.42 4.74
CA SER A 253 2.59 -14.54 4.80
C SER A 253 2.38 -15.24 3.47
N ASN A 254 2.83 -14.67 2.33
CA ASN A 254 2.72 -15.36 1.05
C ASN A 254 3.56 -16.65 1.06
N ARG A 255 2.88 -17.76 0.75
CA ARG A 255 3.46 -19.11 0.80
C ARG A 255 4.08 -19.54 -0.52
N LEU A 256 3.82 -18.81 -1.60
CA LEU A 256 4.44 -19.06 -2.90
C LEU A 256 5.88 -18.54 -2.89
N GLN A 257 6.82 -19.40 -3.25
CA GLN A 257 8.20 -19.03 -3.52
C GLN A 257 8.25 -18.19 -4.79
N HIS A 258 8.85 -17.00 -4.70
CA HIS A 258 8.85 -16.02 -5.80
C HIS A 258 7.44 -15.87 -6.39
N GLY A 259 6.49 -15.50 -5.53
CA GLY A 259 5.12 -15.16 -5.95
C GLY A 259 5.09 -14.08 -7.03
N TYR A 260 6.12 -13.23 -7.07
CA TYR A 260 6.53 -12.48 -8.25
C TYR A 260 7.54 -13.28 -9.06
N LEU A 261 7.34 -13.39 -10.37
CA LEU A 261 8.32 -14.00 -11.25
C LEU A 261 9.55 -13.09 -11.33
N PRO A 262 10.71 -13.52 -10.80
CA PRO A 262 11.84 -12.64 -10.58
C PRO A 262 12.51 -12.29 -11.90
N SER A 263 13.10 -11.09 -11.97
CA SER A 263 14.29 -10.81 -12.76
C SER A 263 15.43 -10.51 -11.78
N HIS A 264 16.64 -10.99 -12.07
CA HIS A 264 17.80 -10.40 -11.42
C HIS A 264 18.20 -9.15 -12.20
N PRO A 265 18.82 -8.14 -11.55
CA PRO A 265 19.30 -6.93 -12.23
C PRO A 265 20.22 -7.23 -13.45
N ASP A 266 20.82 -8.43 -13.50
CA ASP A 266 21.77 -8.86 -14.52
C ASP A 266 21.42 -10.20 -15.23
N VAL A 267 20.20 -10.76 -15.10
CA VAL A 267 19.85 -12.09 -15.71
C VAL A 267 18.44 -12.12 -16.33
N GLU A 268 18.31 -12.86 -17.43
CA GLU A 268 17.07 -13.21 -18.15
C GLU A 268 15.91 -13.65 -17.23
N CYS A 269 14.68 -13.27 -17.60
CA CYS A 269 13.46 -13.69 -16.94
C CYS A 269 13.33 -15.22 -16.82
N THR A 270 13.01 -15.70 -15.63
CA THR A 270 12.81 -17.13 -15.37
C THR A 270 11.46 -17.41 -14.72
N ALA A 271 10.84 -18.52 -15.14
CA ALA A 271 9.63 -19.01 -14.50
C ALA A 271 9.93 -19.79 -13.22
N SER A 272 11.19 -20.13 -12.90
CA SER A 272 11.52 -20.86 -11.67
C SER A 272 11.10 -20.06 -10.43
N PRO A 273 10.43 -20.68 -9.43
CA PRO A 273 10.24 -22.12 -9.19
C PRO A 273 8.93 -22.70 -9.75
N TRP A 274 8.28 -22.02 -10.69
CA TRP A 274 7.02 -22.45 -11.28
C TRP A 274 7.22 -23.56 -12.32
N THR A 275 6.28 -24.50 -12.34
CA THR A 275 6.20 -25.58 -13.31
C THR A 275 5.25 -25.20 -14.45
N LEU A 276 5.77 -25.18 -15.68
CA LEU A 276 5.00 -24.96 -16.90
C LEU A 276 4.61 -26.28 -17.54
N SER A 277 3.33 -26.47 -17.83
CA SER A 277 2.84 -27.65 -18.56
C SER A 277 3.34 -27.67 -20.01
N ARG A 278 3.64 -28.86 -20.55
CA ARG A 278 4.27 -29.04 -21.89
C ARG A 278 3.47 -28.48 -23.07
N ASN A 279 2.17 -28.34 -22.92
CA ASN A 279 1.23 -27.83 -23.92
C ASN A 279 1.02 -26.30 -23.83
N LEU A 280 1.70 -25.62 -22.88
CA LEU A 280 1.76 -24.18 -22.81
C LEU A 280 3.04 -23.66 -23.46
N ARG A 281 2.92 -22.52 -24.14
CA ARG A 281 4.07 -21.68 -24.51
C ARG A 281 4.24 -20.58 -23.47
N LEU A 282 5.48 -20.31 -23.10
CA LEU A 282 5.86 -19.20 -22.23
C LEU A 282 6.65 -18.18 -23.06
N SER A 283 6.27 -16.91 -22.92
CA SER A 283 7.07 -15.76 -23.36
C SER A 283 7.08 -14.70 -22.25
N TRP A 284 7.83 -13.63 -22.45
CA TRP A 284 7.95 -12.54 -21.49
C TRP A 284 7.51 -11.23 -22.14
N LEU A 285 6.75 -10.40 -21.41
CA LEU A 285 6.45 -9.04 -21.87
C LEU A 285 7.58 -8.10 -21.47
N ASP A 286 8.11 -7.39 -22.46
CA ASP A 286 9.02 -6.28 -22.27
C ASP A 286 8.22 -4.97 -22.10
N ALA A 287 7.43 -4.91 -21.03
CA ALA A 287 6.62 -3.75 -20.67
C ALA A 287 6.39 -3.73 -19.14
N ALA A 288 5.94 -2.58 -18.64
CA ALA A 288 5.49 -2.37 -17.26
C ALA A 288 4.61 -3.53 -16.72
N PRO A 289 4.55 -3.74 -15.38
CA PRO A 289 5.11 -2.93 -14.31
C PRO A 289 6.50 -3.46 -13.96
N TRP A 290 7.54 -2.68 -14.25
CA TRP A 290 8.82 -2.95 -13.64
C TRP A 290 8.70 -2.40 -12.22
N SER A 291 8.46 -3.27 -11.24
CA SER A 291 8.87 -2.91 -9.88
C SER A 291 10.38 -2.66 -9.96
N GLY A 292 10.90 -1.64 -9.28
CA GLY A 292 12.33 -1.27 -9.28
C GLY A 292 13.28 -2.37 -8.78
N ASN A 293 12.74 -3.54 -8.43
CA ASN A 293 13.45 -4.78 -8.13
C ASN A 293 13.68 -5.67 -9.37
N GLY A 294 13.23 -5.25 -10.56
CA GLY A 294 13.26 -6.05 -11.78
C GLY A 294 12.33 -7.28 -11.68
N ASN A 295 11.03 -7.13 -11.94
CA ASN A 295 10.11 -8.28 -12.02
C ASN A 295 9.70 -8.52 -13.47
N CYS A 296 9.56 -9.80 -13.85
CA CYS A 296 9.16 -10.21 -15.20
C CYS A 296 7.67 -10.52 -15.27
N THR A 297 7.05 -10.20 -16.41
CA THR A 297 5.67 -10.63 -16.68
C THR A 297 5.69 -11.82 -17.63
N ALA A 298 5.33 -13.00 -17.12
CA ALA A 298 5.17 -14.20 -17.94
C ALA A 298 3.88 -14.10 -18.77
N VAL A 299 3.94 -14.52 -20.02
CA VAL A 299 2.76 -14.74 -20.86
C VAL A 299 2.66 -16.21 -21.18
N ILE A 300 1.64 -16.87 -20.65
CA ILE A 300 1.35 -18.27 -20.90
C ILE A 300 0.24 -18.42 -21.93
N THR A 301 0.48 -19.23 -22.96
CA THR A 301 -0.48 -19.43 -24.06
C THR A 301 -0.76 -20.91 -24.24
N ALA A 302 -2.03 -21.31 -24.16
CA ALA A 302 -2.45 -22.67 -24.53
C ALA A 302 -2.39 -22.86 -26.05
N THR A 303 -1.80 -23.97 -26.50
CA THR A 303 -1.60 -24.29 -27.92
C THR A 303 -2.76 -25.05 -28.56
N SER A 304 -3.66 -25.63 -27.76
CA SER A 304 -4.87 -26.31 -28.22
C SER A 304 -5.95 -26.33 -27.12
N HIS A 305 -7.18 -26.71 -27.49
CA HIS A 305 -8.29 -26.95 -26.54
C HIS A 305 -8.14 -28.32 -25.82
N SER A 306 -7.21 -29.17 -26.24
CA SER A 306 -7.06 -30.53 -25.75
C SER A 306 -6.01 -30.60 -24.63
N GLY A 307 -6.48 -30.81 -23.40
CA GLY A 307 -5.67 -30.82 -22.19
C GLY A 307 -5.40 -29.40 -21.72
N TYR A 308 -5.99 -28.99 -20.60
CA TYR A 308 -5.71 -27.68 -20.03
C TYR A 308 -4.35 -27.74 -19.33
N GLY A 309 -3.35 -27.05 -19.89
CA GLY A 309 -2.05 -26.88 -19.25
C GLY A 309 -2.10 -25.76 -18.22
N SER A 310 -1.22 -25.81 -17.22
CA SER A 310 -1.10 -24.77 -16.20
C SER A 310 0.34 -24.30 -16.00
N LEU A 311 0.45 -23.05 -15.52
CA LEU A 311 1.61 -22.57 -14.78
C LEU A 311 1.30 -22.78 -13.29
N SER A 312 2.15 -23.51 -12.57
CA SER A 312 1.81 -23.98 -11.23
C SER A 312 2.97 -24.00 -10.25
N GLN A 313 2.64 -23.98 -8.96
CA GLN A 313 3.60 -24.20 -7.87
C GLN A 313 2.95 -25.08 -6.80
N THR A 314 3.73 -26.00 -6.23
CA THR A 314 3.26 -26.85 -5.13
C THR A 314 3.84 -26.32 -3.82
N ILE A 315 2.99 -26.14 -2.83
CA ILE A 315 3.33 -25.66 -1.49
C ILE A 315 2.84 -26.65 -0.43
N LEU A 316 3.32 -26.51 0.80
CA LEU A 316 2.87 -27.33 1.93
C LEU A 316 1.81 -26.59 2.75
N PRO A 317 0.73 -27.25 3.17
CA PRO A 317 -0.14 -26.72 4.22
C PRO A 317 0.62 -26.65 5.55
N ARG A 318 0.30 -25.67 6.38
CA ARG A 318 0.80 -25.53 7.75
C ARG A 318 -0.15 -26.22 8.72
N LEU A 319 0.40 -26.67 9.85
CA LEU A 319 -0.41 -27.26 10.92
C LEU A 319 -1.40 -26.21 11.45
N GLY A 320 -2.69 -26.56 11.46
CA GLY A 320 -3.75 -25.66 11.94
C GLY A 320 -4.43 -24.82 10.86
N ASP A 321 -3.97 -24.88 9.61
CA ASP A 321 -4.70 -24.22 8.53
C ASP A 321 -6.11 -24.79 8.38
N THR A 322 -7.10 -23.91 8.38
CA THR A 322 -8.49 -24.27 8.10
C THR A 322 -9.01 -23.59 6.85
N LYS A 323 -8.48 -22.41 6.52
CA LYS A 323 -8.88 -21.61 5.37
C LYS A 323 -7.66 -20.91 4.79
N LEU A 324 -7.64 -20.77 3.47
CA LEU A 324 -6.62 -20.03 2.74
C LEU A 324 -7.27 -19.09 1.73
N SER A 325 -6.68 -17.91 1.56
CA SER A 325 -6.98 -16.98 0.47
C SER A 325 -5.88 -17.06 -0.59
N PHE A 326 -6.27 -16.97 -1.86
CA PHE A 326 -5.34 -17.08 -2.99
C PHE A 326 -5.74 -16.17 -4.15
N GLY A 327 -4.81 -15.89 -5.06
CA GLY A 327 -5.11 -15.08 -6.23
C GLY A 327 -3.91 -14.69 -7.08
N SER A 328 -4.17 -14.17 -8.27
CA SER A 328 -3.15 -13.66 -9.20
C SER A 328 -3.58 -12.38 -9.87
N LEU A 329 -2.59 -11.56 -10.20
CA LEU A 329 -2.69 -10.46 -11.14
C LEU A 329 -2.48 -10.98 -12.56
N ILE A 330 -3.55 -11.03 -13.37
CA ILE A 330 -3.53 -11.57 -14.73
C ILE A 330 -4.36 -10.77 -15.74
N TRP A 331 -4.01 -10.86 -17.03
CA TRP A 331 -4.73 -10.26 -18.16
C TRP A 331 -4.35 -10.88 -19.51
N THR A 332 -4.94 -10.42 -20.62
CA THR A 332 -4.60 -10.88 -21.97
C THR A 332 -4.05 -9.75 -22.85
N PRO A 333 -2.72 -9.62 -23.01
CA PRO A 333 -2.12 -8.57 -23.84
C PRO A 333 -2.64 -8.64 -25.28
N GLY A 334 -3.32 -7.58 -25.73
CA GLY A 334 -3.79 -7.46 -27.12
C GLY A 334 -5.13 -8.13 -27.47
N ALA A 335 -5.72 -8.94 -26.59
CA ALA A 335 -6.99 -9.62 -26.85
C ALA A 335 -7.91 -9.64 -25.62
N THR A 336 -9.09 -10.27 -25.74
CA THR A 336 -9.88 -10.74 -24.60
C THR A 336 -9.80 -12.26 -24.55
N GLY A 337 -9.88 -12.84 -23.36
CA GLY A 337 -9.77 -14.29 -23.20
C GLY A 337 -10.35 -14.75 -21.88
N ARG A 338 -10.07 -15.99 -21.50
CA ARG A 338 -10.50 -16.59 -20.24
C ARG A 338 -9.36 -17.34 -19.59
N ALA A 339 -9.32 -17.33 -18.28
CA ALA A 339 -8.43 -18.15 -17.47
C ALA A 339 -9.15 -18.72 -16.25
N ALA A 340 -8.53 -19.71 -15.62
CA ALA A 340 -8.87 -20.13 -14.27
C ALA A 340 -7.66 -19.96 -13.35
N ILE A 341 -7.94 -19.62 -12.10
CA ILE A 341 -6.98 -19.66 -11.00
C ILE A 341 -7.49 -20.70 -10.02
N GLU A 342 -6.65 -21.66 -9.67
CA GLU A 342 -7.05 -22.83 -8.89
C GLU A 342 -6.09 -23.05 -7.73
N LEU A 343 -6.66 -23.39 -6.57
CA LEU A 343 -5.92 -23.94 -5.44
C LEU A 343 -6.49 -25.32 -5.13
N VAL A 344 -5.64 -26.34 -5.22
CA VAL A 344 -6.01 -27.75 -5.17
C VAL A 344 -5.37 -28.46 -3.99
N GLU A 345 -6.13 -29.26 -3.25
CA GLU A 345 -5.65 -30.18 -2.21
C GLU A 345 -5.20 -31.51 -2.81
N LEU A 346 -3.98 -31.91 -2.49
CA LEU A 346 -3.37 -33.16 -2.95
C LEU A 346 -3.09 -34.12 -1.79
N ASP A 347 -3.40 -35.41 -2.00
CA ASP A 347 -2.99 -36.49 -1.11
C ASP A 347 -1.51 -36.88 -1.31
N ARG A 348 -1.05 -37.88 -0.55
CA ARG A 348 0.35 -38.36 -0.59
C ARG A 348 0.74 -38.95 -1.93
N GLU A 349 -0.24 -39.47 -2.67
CA GLU A 349 -0.05 -40.04 -4.00
C GLU A 349 -0.16 -38.97 -5.11
N GLY A 350 -0.41 -37.71 -4.73
CA GLY A 350 -0.55 -36.58 -5.65
C GLY A 350 -1.92 -36.52 -6.33
N ARG A 351 -2.93 -37.23 -5.81
CA ARG A 351 -4.30 -37.19 -6.31
C ARG A 351 -5.04 -35.99 -5.74
N GLU A 352 -5.81 -35.34 -6.62
CA GLU A 352 -6.69 -34.23 -6.26
C GLU A 352 -7.96 -34.76 -5.60
N PHE A 353 -8.38 -34.14 -4.50
CA PHE A 353 -9.63 -34.53 -3.85
C PHE A 353 -10.48 -33.35 -3.35
N ALA A 354 -9.94 -32.13 -3.32
CA ALA A 354 -10.69 -30.90 -3.14
C ALA A 354 -10.00 -29.73 -3.85
N SER A 355 -10.77 -28.74 -4.32
CA SER A 355 -10.21 -27.54 -4.94
C SER A 355 -11.15 -26.35 -4.83
N SER A 356 -10.58 -25.16 -4.99
CA SER A 356 -11.32 -23.91 -5.21
C SER A 356 -10.84 -23.29 -6.51
N VAL A 357 -11.79 -22.86 -7.34
CA VAL A 357 -11.54 -22.42 -8.72
C VAL A 357 -12.22 -21.09 -8.97
N ILE A 358 -11.45 -20.11 -9.43
CA ILE A 358 -11.93 -18.82 -9.90
C ILE A 358 -11.85 -18.85 -11.43
N ARG A 359 -12.98 -18.80 -12.12
CA ARG A 359 -13.01 -18.62 -13.58
C ARG A 359 -13.22 -17.16 -13.90
N VAL A 360 -12.37 -16.63 -14.77
CA VAL A 360 -12.29 -15.19 -15.03
C VAL A 360 -12.31 -14.90 -16.52
N ASP A 361 -13.10 -13.90 -16.89
CA ASP A 361 -13.03 -13.28 -18.21
C ASP A 361 -11.94 -12.20 -18.16
N LEU A 362 -10.92 -12.37 -18.99
CA LEU A 362 -9.75 -11.52 -19.04
C LEU A 362 -9.92 -10.43 -20.10
N THR A 363 -9.53 -9.23 -19.71
CA THR A 363 -9.46 -8.07 -20.61
C THR A 363 -8.03 -7.81 -21.05
N ARG A 364 -7.83 -6.79 -21.89
CA ARG A 364 -6.50 -6.32 -22.29
C ARG A 364 -5.67 -5.72 -21.15
N ARG A 365 -6.21 -5.68 -19.93
CA ARG A 365 -5.68 -4.87 -18.84
C ARG A 365 -5.50 -5.70 -17.58
N PRO A 366 -4.41 -5.48 -16.81
CA PRO A 366 -4.13 -6.19 -15.56
C PRO A 366 -5.30 -6.13 -14.58
N GLN A 367 -5.72 -7.30 -14.07
CA GLN A 367 -6.78 -7.41 -13.08
C GLN A 367 -6.35 -8.40 -11.99
N MET A 368 -6.65 -8.05 -10.73
CA MET A 368 -6.41 -8.94 -9.59
C MET A 368 -7.67 -9.77 -9.32
N PHE A 369 -7.49 -11.09 -9.26
CA PHE A 369 -8.56 -12.03 -8.98
C PHE A 369 -8.23 -12.85 -7.74
N THR A 370 -9.21 -12.99 -6.84
CA THR A 370 -9.02 -13.62 -5.54
C THR A 370 -10.10 -14.64 -5.24
N GLY A 371 -9.74 -15.64 -4.45
CA GLY A 371 -10.60 -16.75 -4.06
C GLY A 371 -10.19 -17.28 -2.70
N GLN A 372 -11.02 -18.17 -2.19
CA GLN A 372 -10.81 -18.80 -0.88
C GLN A 372 -11.01 -20.31 -0.99
N LEU A 373 -10.19 -21.05 -0.25
CA LEU A 373 -10.28 -22.50 -0.10
C LEU A 373 -10.44 -22.81 1.39
N GLN A 374 -11.51 -23.52 1.73
CA GLN A 374 -11.61 -24.18 3.02
C GLN A 374 -10.88 -25.52 2.93
N LEU A 375 -9.86 -25.73 3.77
CA LEU A 375 -9.08 -26.96 3.76
C LEU A 375 -9.82 -28.11 4.43
N SER A 376 -9.67 -29.29 3.83
CA SER A 376 -10.22 -30.54 4.36
C SER A 376 -9.51 -31.07 5.61
N GLY A 377 -8.31 -30.59 5.90
CA GLY A 377 -7.41 -31.13 6.92
C GLY A 377 -6.68 -32.42 6.50
N LYS A 378 -6.88 -32.90 5.27
CA LYS A 378 -6.26 -34.14 4.75
C LYS A 378 -5.16 -33.88 3.72
N ALA A 379 -5.03 -32.65 3.23
CA ALA A 379 -4.02 -32.30 2.24
C ALA A 379 -2.60 -32.54 2.78
N THR A 380 -1.78 -33.17 1.97
CA THR A 380 -0.33 -33.27 2.23
C THR A 380 0.47 -32.25 1.44
N SER A 381 -0.10 -31.76 0.34
CA SER A 381 0.39 -30.60 -0.39
C SER A 381 -0.77 -29.84 -1.02
N LEU A 382 -0.51 -28.60 -1.40
CA LEU A 382 -1.43 -27.74 -2.11
C LEU A 382 -0.80 -27.34 -3.44
N ARG A 383 -1.59 -27.36 -4.52
CA ARG A 383 -1.13 -26.92 -5.83
C ARG A 383 -1.87 -25.67 -6.24
N TYR A 384 -1.12 -24.58 -6.40
CA TYR A 384 -1.59 -23.34 -6.99
C TYR A 384 -1.41 -23.39 -8.50
N GLN A 385 -2.41 -23.01 -9.27
CA GLN A 385 -2.39 -23.10 -10.72
C GLN A 385 -3.06 -21.90 -11.40
N ILE A 386 -2.48 -21.50 -12.54
CA ILE A 386 -3.08 -20.56 -13.49
C ILE A 386 -3.25 -21.32 -14.81
N VAL A 387 -4.49 -21.37 -15.29
CA VAL A 387 -4.91 -22.17 -16.44
C VAL A 387 -5.45 -21.25 -17.54
N PRO A 388 -4.76 -21.03 -18.65
CA PRO A 388 -5.32 -20.34 -19.81
C PRO A 388 -6.43 -21.20 -20.44
N LEU A 389 -7.64 -20.67 -20.52
CA LEU A 389 -8.82 -21.38 -21.03
C LEU A 389 -9.17 -21.03 -22.48
N THR A 390 -8.50 -20.03 -23.07
CA THR A 390 -8.71 -19.60 -24.46
C THR A 390 -7.45 -19.89 -25.27
N PRO A 391 -7.44 -20.94 -26.12
CA PRO A 391 -6.27 -21.28 -26.92
C PRO A 391 -5.85 -20.18 -27.88
N GLY A 392 -4.54 -20.02 -28.05
CA GLY A 392 -3.95 -18.97 -28.87
C GLY A 392 -3.99 -17.57 -28.24
N VAL A 393 -4.68 -17.38 -27.11
CA VAL A 393 -4.68 -16.11 -26.37
C VAL A 393 -3.69 -16.21 -25.21
N GLY A 394 -2.71 -15.30 -25.19
CA GLY A 394 -1.72 -15.24 -24.13
C GLY A 394 -2.29 -14.63 -22.86
N VAL A 395 -2.09 -15.31 -21.73
CA VAL A 395 -2.43 -14.83 -20.38
C VAL A 395 -1.16 -14.33 -19.71
N ALA A 396 -1.07 -13.02 -19.50
CA ALA A 396 0.00 -12.39 -18.75
C ALA A 396 -0.20 -12.58 -17.25
N VAL A 397 0.89 -12.85 -16.54
CA VAL A 397 0.98 -13.09 -15.10
C VAL A 397 2.17 -12.32 -14.55
N THR A 398 1.93 -11.45 -13.58
CA THR A 398 2.99 -10.68 -12.91
C THR A 398 3.21 -11.13 -11.47
N GLY A 399 2.15 -11.56 -10.78
CA GLY A 399 2.22 -11.89 -9.37
C GLY A 399 1.09 -12.81 -8.90
N SER A 400 1.38 -13.65 -7.92
CA SER A 400 0.44 -14.62 -7.34
C SER A 400 0.68 -14.87 -5.85
N PHE A 401 -0.39 -15.09 -5.08
CA PHE A 401 -0.31 -15.33 -3.64
C PHE A 401 -1.13 -16.53 -3.16
N VAL A 402 -0.68 -17.11 -2.05
CA VAL A 402 -1.47 -17.96 -1.15
C VAL A 402 -1.16 -17.55 0.29
N THR A 403 -2.18 -17.17 1.06
CA THR A 403 -2.07 -16.72 2.47
C THR A 403 -3.19 -17.34 3.32
N ASP A 404 -3.01 -17.40 4.63
CA ASP A 404 -4.07 -17.71 5.61
C ASP A 404 -5.15 -16.62 5.70
#